data_AF-A0A7H8PJM0-F1
#
_entry.id   AF-A0A7H8PJM0-F1
#
_cell.length_a   1.000
_cell.length_b   1.000
_cell.length_c   1.000
_cell.angle_alpha   90.00
_cell.angle_beta   90.00
_cell.angle_gamma   90.00
#
_symmetry.space_group_name_H-M   'P 1'
#
loop_
_entity.id
_entity.type
_entity.pdbx_description
1 polymer ?
#
loop_
_entity_poly.entity_id
_entity_poly.type
_entity_poly.pdbx_seq_one_letter_code
_entity_poly.pdbx_strand_id
1 'polypeptide(L)'
;MYTKKDFKAQVDLLYHYYREPIKLLMDQSGLAKPTVWRFLKGEKLRTYNQDKLIECVICLNEKAIAKRKSLRDRGNKVIQLELDLLKSKKINKGIHKI
;
A
#
# COMPACT_ATOMS: atom_id res chain seq x y z
N MET A 1 -8.65 -4.64 -20.84
CA MET A 1 -7.88 -5.90 -21.00
C MET A 1 -6.58 -5.72 -20.22
N TYR A 2 -6.32 -6.53 -19.19
CA TYR A 2 -5.10 -6.43 -18.36
C TYR A 2 -3.88 -6.80 -19.22
N THR A 3 -2.96 -5.87 -19.48
CA THR A 3 -1.77 -6.19 -20.28
C THR A 3 -0.69 -6.87 -19.44
N LYS A 4 0.25 -7.57 -20.08
CA LYS A 4 1.41 -8.16 -19.40
C LYS A 4 2.26 -7.11 -18.67
N LYS A 5 2.29 -5.87 -19.17
CA LYS A 5 2.98 -4.75 -18.52
C LYS A 5 2.27 -4.33 -17.23
N ASP A 6 0.94 -4.22 -17.27
CA ASP A 6 0.14 -3.87 -16.09
C ASP A 6 0.26 -4.94 -15.01
N PHE A 7 0.23 -6.22 -15.40
CA PHE A 7 0.44 -7.34 -14.49
C PHE A 7 1.78 -7.24 -13.75
N LYS A 8 2.87 -7.03 -14.50
CA LYS A 8 4.20 -6.90 -13.91
C LYS A 8 4.27 -5.72 -12.94
N ALA A 9 3.72 -4.56 -13.32
CA ALA A 9 3.69 -3.39 -12.45
C ALA A 9 2.92 -3.65 -11.14
N GLN A 10 1.79 -4.38 -11.20
CA GLN A 10 1.02 -4.75 -10.01
C GLN A 10 1.78 -5.71 -9.09
N VAL A 11 2.50 -6.68 -9.66
CA VAL A 11 3.35 -7.60 -8.89
C VAL A 11 4.53 -6.87 -8.26
N ASP A 12 5.21 -5.99 -9.01
CA ASP A 12 6.33 -5.20 -8.50
C ASP A 12 5.88 -4.29 -7.34
N LEU A 13 4.69 -3.67 -7.47
CA LEU A 13 4.09 -2.87 -6.41
C LEU A 13 3.78 -3.69 -5.15
N LEU A 14 3.34 -4.93 -5.32
CA LEU A 14 3.08 -5.84 -4.21
C LEU A 14 4.35 -6.14 -3.41
N TYR A 15 5.47 -6.43 -4.11
CA TYR A 15 6.77 -6.64 -3.47
C TYR A 15 7.35 -5.36 -2.85
N HIS A 16 6.97 -4.18 -3.35
CA HIS A 16 7.36 -2.92 -2.74
C HIS A 16 6.73 -2.73 -1.35
N TYR A 17 5.47 -3.14 -1.18
CA TYR A 17 4.72 -2.93 0.07
C TYR A 17 4.82 -4.08 1.08
N TYR A 18 5.05 -5.30 0.61
CA TYR A 18 4.98 -6.48 1.45
C TYR A 18 6.27 -7.30 1.38
N ARG A 19 6.83 -7.62 2.56
CA ARG A 19 8.04 -8.46 2.68
C ARG A 19 7.80 -9.92 2.28
N GLU A 20 6.60 -10.43 2.53
CA GLU A 20 6.21 -11.81 2.20
C GLU A 20 4.90 -11.88 1.39
N PRO A 21 4.88 -11.41 0.12
CA PRO A 21 3.66 -11.37 -0.68
C PRO A 21 3.05 -12.74 -0.95
N ILE A 22 3.90 -13.77 -1.07
CA ILE A 22 3.47 -15.14 -1.37
C ILE A 22 2.55 -15.65 -0.26
N LYS A 23 2.93 -15.47 1.01
CA LYS A 23 2.12 -15.91 2.16
C LYS A 23 0.78 -15.18 2.19
N LEU A 24 0.78 -13.87 2.00
CA LEU A 24 -0.44 -13.07 1.95
C LEU A 24 -1.40 -13.51 0.84
N LEU A 25 -0.87 -13.80 -0.36
CA LEU A 25 -1.66 -14.29 -1.47
C LEU A 25 -2.20 -15.70 -1.21
N MET A 26 -1.42 -16.59 -0.58
CA MET A 26 -1.90 -17.90 -0.16
C MET A 26 -3.06 -17.77 0.84
N ASP A 27 -2.89 -16.94 1.87
CA ASP A 27 -3.87 -16.75 2.93
C ASP A 27 -5.19 -16.16 2.38
N GLN A 28 -5.12 -15.19 1.47
CA GLN A 28 -6.32 -14.57 0.88
C GLN A 28 -6.99 -15.43 -0.20
N SER A 29 -6.21 -16.09 -1.05
CA SER A 29 -6.75 -16.87 -2.16
C SER A 29 -7.10 -18.30 -1.77
N GLY A 30 -6.56 -18.82 -0.67
CA GLY A 30 -6.64 -20.23 -0.30
C GLY A 30 -5.89 -21.16 -1.26
N LEU A 31 -5.08 -20.62 -2.18
CA LEU A 31 -4.33 -21.40 -3.15
C LEU A 31 -2.99 -21.85 -2.60
N ALA A 32 -2.54 -23.02 -3.05
CA ALA A 32 -1.26 -23.58 -2.63
C ALA A 32 -0.08 -22.74 -3.15
N LYS A 33 1.02 -22.76 -2.38
CA LYS A 33 2.27 -22.06 -2.70
C LYS A 33 2.75 -22.25 -4.15
N PRO A 34 2.74 -23.47 -4.74
CA PRO A 34 3.18 -23.65 -6.13
C PRO A 34 2.32 -22.87 -7.13
N THR A 35 1.00 -22.82 -6.92
CA THR A 35 0.08 -22.07 -7.79
C THR A 35 0.34 -20.57 -7.71
N VAL A 36 0.48 -20.04 -6.50
CA VAL A 36 0.80 -18.62 -6.27
C VAL A 36 2.16 -18.26 -6.88
N TRP A 37 3.16 -19.13 -6.74
CA TRP A 37 4.50 -18.89 -7.28
C TRP A 37 4.49 -18.83 -8.80
N ARG A 38 3.82 -19.78 -9.47
CA ARG A 38 3.66 -19.80 -10.93
C ARG A 38 2.97 -18.54 -11.44
N PHE A 39 1.90 -18.10 -10.76
CA PHE A 39 1.22 -16.84 -11.06
C PHE A 39 2.19 -15.65 -10.99
N LEU A 40 2.95 -15.51 -9.91
CA LEU A 40 3.90 -14.40 -9.73
C LEU A 40 5.05 -14.42 -10.76
N LYS A 41 5.36 -15.58 -11.33
CA LYS A 41 6.29 -15.71 -12.47
C LYS A 41 5.67 -15.33 -13.82
N GLY A 42 4.38 -14.98 -13.85
CA GLY A 42 3.64 -14.66 -15.06
C GLY A 42 3.29 -15.89 -15.90
N GLU A 43 3.32 -17.08 -15.30
CA GLU A 43 2.87 -18.29 -15.98
C GLU A 43 1.34 -18.32 -16.08
N LYS A 44 0.85 -18.92 -17.17
CA LYS A 44 -0.59 -19.09 -17.38
C LYS A 44 -1.14 -20.15 -16.41
N LEU A 45 -2.13 -19.77 -15.62
CA LEU A 45 -2.91 -20.70 -14.79
C LEU A 45 -4.26 -21.04 -15.43
N ARG A 46 -5.00 -21.96 -14.79
CA ARG A 46 -6.44 -22.11 -15.06
C ARG A 46 -7.13 -20.76 -14.77
N THR A 47 -8.05 -20.36 -15.64
CA THR A 47 -8.70 -19.03 -15.63
C THR A 47 -9.19 -18.65 -14.24
N TYR A 48 -9.93 -19.53 -13.55
CA TYR A 48 -10.41 -19.28 -12.19
C TYR A 48 -9.31 -18.93 -11.18
N ASN A 49 -8.19 -19.66 -11.19
CA ASN A 49 -7.07 -19.38 -10.27
C ASN A 49 -6.34 -18.09 -10.65
N GLN A 50 -6.27 -17.79 -11.96
CA GLN A 50 -5.66 -16.56 -12.47
C GLN A 50 -6.45 -15.34 -11.98
N ASP A 51 -7.76 -15.34 -12.21
CA ASP A 51 -8.64 -14.21 -11.87
C ASP A 51 -8.66 -13.98 -10.36
N LYS A 52 -8.79 -15.06 -9.58
CA LYS A 52 -8.74 -15.01 -8.11
C LYS A 52 -7.46 -14.38 -7.60
N LEU A 53 -6.31 -14.71 -8.19
CA LEU A 53 -5.02 -14.14 -7.78
C LEU A 53 -4.85 -12.69 -8.25
N ILE A 54 -5.38 -12.33 -9.43
CA ILE A 54 -5.41 -10.92 -9.89
C ILE A 54 -6.21 -10.07 -8.90
N GLU A 55 -7.40 -10.51 -8.51
CA GLU A 55 -8.24 -9.81 -7.53
C GLU A 55 -7.53 -9.65 -6.17
N CYS A 56 -6.85 -10.70 -5.68
CA CYS A 56 -6.08 -10.62 -4.43
C CYS A 56 -4.95 -9.58 -4.52
N VAL A 57 -4.20 -9.56 -5.63
CA VAL A 57 -3.11 -8.58 -5.84
C VAL A 57 -3.66 -7.15 -5.83
N ILE A 58 -4.74 -6.90 -6.57
CA ILE A 58 -5.37 -5.58 -6.64
C ILE A 58 -5.81 -5.13 -5.24
N CYS A 59 -6.53 -6.00 -4.51
CA CYS A 59 -7.01 -5.70 -3.17
C CYS A 59 -5.87 -5.38 -2.19
N LEU A 60 -4.77 -6.15 -2.24
CA LEU A 60 -3.60 -5.90 -1.38
C LEU A 60 -2.91 -4.57 -1.71
N ASN A 61 -2.78 -4.24 -2.99
CA ASN A 61 -2.18 -2.97 -3.42
C ASN A 61 -3.04 -1.78 -3.02
N GLU A 62 -4.36 -1.86 -3.21
CA GLU A 62 -5.30 -0.81 -2.77
C GLU A 62 -5.23 -0.57 -1.25
N LYS A 63 -5.20 -1.65 -0.46
CA LYS A 63 -5.04 -1.57 1.00
C LYS A 63 -3.74 -0.90 1.40
N ALA A 64 -2.63 -1.22 0.74
CA ALA A 64 -1.33 -0.62 1.01
C ALA A 64 -1.32 0.88 0.68
N ILE A 65 -1.88 1.26 -0.48
CA ILE A 65 -2.00 2.65 -0.91
C ILE A 65 -2.87 3.45 0.06
N ALA A 66 -4.03 2.91 0.45
CA ALA A 66 -4.94 3.54 1.40
C ALA A 66 -4.26 3.78 2.77
N LYS A 67 -3.54 2.78 3.28
CA LYS A 67 -2.77 2.91 4.53
C LYS A 67 -1.70 3.99 4.42
N ARG A 68 -0.97 4.07 3.30
CA ARG A 68 0.05 5.10 3.07
C ARG A 68 -0.56 6.50 3.00
N LYS A 69 -1.69 6.66 2.32
CA LYS A 69 -2.43 7.93 2.26
C LYS A 69 -2.83 8.37 3.67
N SER A 70 -3.44 7.48 4.45
CA SER A 70 -3.81 7.75 5.84
C SER A 70 -2.62 8.17 6.72
N LEU A 71 -1.47 7.49 6.59
CA LEU A 71 -0.25 7.86 7.32
C LEU A 71 0.27 9.24 6.91
N ARG A 72 0.26 9.55 5.61
CA ARG A 72 0.65 10.86 5.09
C ARG A 72 -0.26 11.98 5.61
N ASP A 73 -1.57 11.76 5.59
CA ASP A 73 -2.55 12.74 6.07
C ASP A 73 -2.39 13.00 7.58
N ARG A 74 -2.13 11.94 8.36
CA ARG A 74 -1.79 12.05 9.79
C ARG A 74 -0.48 12.82 10.01
N GLY A 75 0.57 12.52 9.23
CA GLY A 75 1.85 13.23 9.31
C GLY A 75 1.70 14.73 9.02
N ASN A 76 0.96 15.07 7.95
CA ASN A 76 0.66 16.46 7.61
C ASN A 76 -0.09 17.19 8.74
N LYS A 77 -1.05 16.50 9.39
CA LYS A 77 -1.79 17.06 10.53
C LYS A 77 -0.87 17.35 11.72
N VAL A 78 0.08 16.46 12.03
CA VAL A 78 1.06 16.68 13.11
C VAL A 78 1.94 17.89 12.81
N ILE A 79 2.49 17.98 11.59
CA ILE A 79 3.33 19.12 11.16
C ILE A 79 2.54 20.42 11.26
N GLN A 80 1.28 20.44 10.81
CA GLN A 80 0.44 21.63 10.89
C GLN A 80 0.23 22.08 12.35
N LEU A 81 -0.06 21.14 13.25
CA LEU A 81 -0.21 21.42 14.68
C LEU A 81 1.09 21.96 15.29
N GLU A 82 2.25 21.41 14.91
CA GLU A 82 3.56 21.92 15.36
C GLU A 82 3.81 23.35 14.88
N LEU A 83 3.52 23.66 13.62
CA LEU A 83 3.64 25.01 13.06
C LEU A 83 2.73 26.01 13.78
N ASP A 84 1.49 25.62 14.11
CA ASP A 84 0.53 26.48 14.79
C ASP A 84 0.91 26.71 16.27
N LEU A 85 1.48 25.70 16.95
CA LEU A 85 2.08 25.87 18.29
C LEU A 85 3.29 26.80 18.28
N LEU A 86 4.13 26.75 17.25
CA LEU A 86 5.26 27.68 17.11
C LEU A 86 4.79 29.11 16.86
N LYS A 87 3.72 29.31 16.07
CA LYS A 87 3.11 30.62 15.86
C LYS A 87 2.52 31.18 17.15
N SER A 88 1.77 30.40 17.92
CA SER A 88 1.18 30.86 19.19
C SER A 88 2.25 31.20 20.24
N LYS A 89 3.35 30.44 20.32
CA LYS A 89 4.51 30.77 21.17
C LYS A 89 5.18 32.08 20.79
N LYS A 90 5.28 32.40 19.49
CA LYS A 90 5.84 33.68 19.02
C LYS A 90 4.94 34.86 19.38
N ILE A 91 3.62 34.71 19.28
CA ILE A 91 2.64 35.73 19.69
C ILE A 91 2.75 36.00 21.21
N ASN A 92 2.80 34.96 22.04
CA ASN A 92 2.89 35.13 23.50
C ASN A 92 4.20 35.78 23.97
N LYS A 93 5.33 35.56 23.28
CA LYS A 93 6.60 36.27 23.57
C LYS A 93 6.57 37.75 23.20
N GLY A 94 5.72 38.17 22.25
CA GLY A 94 5.53 39.58 21.91
C GLY A 94 4.71 40.35 22.95
N ILE A 95 3.79 39.66 23.64
CA ILE A 95 2.88 40.27 24.62
C ILE A 95 3.57 40.51 25.98
N HIS A 96 4.58 39.71 26.35
CA HIS A 96 5.35 39.86 27.60
C HIS A 96 6.53 40.85 27.52
N LYS A 97 6.60 41.68 26.47
CA LYS A 97 7.66 42.68 26.27
C LYS A 97 7.21 44.14 26.45
N ILE A 98 6.10 44.35 27.16
CA ILE A 98 5.58 45.68 27.53
C ILE A 98 5.79 45.90 29.02
#